data_AF-A0A1T0A125-F1
#
_entry.id   AF-A0A1T0A125-F1
#
_cell.length_a   1.000
_cell.length_b   1.000
_cell.length_c   1.000
_cell.angle_alpha   90.00
_cell.angle_beta   90.00
_cell.angle_gamma   90.00
#
_symmetry.space_group_name_H-M   'P 1'
#
loop_
_entity.id
_entity.type
_entity.pdbx_description
1 polymer ?
#
loop_
_entity_poly.entity_id
_entity_poly.type
_entity_poly.pdbx_seq_one_letter_code
_entity_poly.pdbx_strand_id
1 'polypeptide(L)'
;MAMLSAALGNVGKTTQTQGSANLPIGIAWNMAGMAQTAKHWVLEMAIGNMSLNSQLAKPDVAIITNIAAAHLEYHHDLDTVALKKSRIFDAMQPNALAVVCRDIAQFELIAQAAQQKQLTLISYGEHPDADVRLLSYSQGLGKITAFGETLELRLNVLGKHFMLNALAIIAIAKKQGLDLAKILAALSAFRPVEGRGNQFTAEHAGKTITVINDAYNANPISMQAALLAFADHPAASTQKVLILGDMLELGADSEHYHRALAEHIHTHTARCVLLVGDASRATFDTLKARWANDSTTPTLAHFANRAELKSALADVLQQGDTVLIKASHGIGLEGVFQPLNAENSQPASQPASQNSVAAAILLANSPASKSTIKNGTLDITFAKRADEPKNPASLSKLLTAMLIWDKIHAHGINPAKHCLAFAHQLPQHRQYFTPNEQVSLLDLLSAMLILSCNDSAHLLARWHSGNEAAFVKQMNQLSQKLGMTHSHWTRSSGLEFKHARTTAYDLVILAEHFVQHYPTLSQLCAKPAFHRHGKNWASTNILLKEYPKLKGLKTGNLVGVGSNLILHWQQADRLHFAIILGAANSKERFEIGREVLEKS
;
A
#
# COMPACT_ATOMS: atom_id res chain seq x y z
N MET A 1 2.47 -12.61 12.19
CA MET A 1 3.13 -13.62 11.33
C MET A 1 4.52 -13.98 11.84
N ALA A 2 5.54 -13.13 11.70
CA ALA A 2 6.95 -13.47 12.01
C ALA A 2 7.16 -14.12 13.39
N MET A 3 6.56 -13.56 14.46
CA MET A 3 6.65 -14.12 15.81
C MET A 3 6.02 -15.52 15.94
N LEU A 4 4.88 -15.74 15.29
CA LEU A 4 4.22 -17.05 15.27
C LEU A 4 5.06 -18.08 14.52
N SER A 5 5.63 -17.70 13.37
CA SER A 5 6.50 -18.58 12.59
C SER A 5 7.77 -18.97 13.34
N ALA A 6 8.40 -18.02 14.04
CA ALA A 6 9.55 -18.28 14.90
C ALA A 6 9.20 -19.25 16.03
N ALA A 7 8.05 -19.05 16.68
CA ALA A 7 7.57 -19.93 17.75
C ALA A 7 7.28 -21.35 17.24
N LEU A 8 6.50 -21.48 16.17
CA LEU A 8 6.16 -22.77 15.59
C LEU A 8 7.37 -23.50 14.98
N GLY A 9 8.37 -22.75 14.48
CA GLY A 9 9.63 -23.28 13.98
C GLY A 9 10.41 -24.10 15.01
N ASN A 10 10.31 -23.74 16.29
CA ASN A 10 10.93 -24.49 17.39
C ASN A 10 10.16 -25.78 17.75
N VAL A 11 8.91 -25.92 17.31
CA VAL A 11 8.09 -27.12 17.53
C VAL A 11 8.13 -28.06 16.32
N GLY A 12 8.27 -27.51 15.11
CA GLY A 12 8.36 -28.29 13.88
C GLY A 12 8.62 -27.45 12.64
N LYS A 13 8.92 -28.13 11.53
CA LYS A 13 9.21 -27.48 10.23
C LYS A 13 8.06 -26.52 9.87
N THR A 14 8.38 -25.25 9.74
CA THR A 14 7.41 -24.17 9.56
C THR A 14 7.74 -23.36 8.30
N THR A 15 6.72 -22.95 7.56
CA THR A 15 6.83 -22.05 6.42
C THR A 15 5.87 -20.87 6.58
N GLN A 16 6.18 -19.74 5.97
CA GLN A 16 5.44 -18.48 6.18
C GLN A 16 5.35 -17.61 4.93
N THR A 17 4.36 -16.71 4.90
CA THR A 17 4.20 -15.73 3.82
C THR A 17 5.51 -14.97 3.58
N GLN A 18 5.89 -14.84 2.32
CA GLN A 18 7.05 -14.07 1.88
C GLN A 18 6.63 -12.61 1.59
N GLY A 19 7.32 -11.65 2.22
CA GLY A 19 7.04 -10.22 2.06
C GLY A 19 5.59 -9.85 2.39
N SER A 20 5.01 -8.96 1.60
CA SER A 20 3.61 -8.51 1.70
C SER A 20 2.67 -9.20 0.72
N ALA A 21 3.00 -10.40 0.24
CA ALA A 21 2.16 -11.16 -0.68
C ALA A 21 0.96 -11.81 0.07
N ASN A 22 0.09 -10.98 0.64
CA ASN A 22 -0.97 -11.32 1.60
C ASN A 22 -2.40 -11.02 1.08
N LEU A 23 -2.55 -10.72 -0.21
CA LEU A 23 -3.82 -10.65 -0.96
C LEU A 23 -4.06 -11.95 -1.75
N PRO A 24 -5.25 -12.22 -2.33
CA PRO A 24 -5.58 -13.56 -2.87
C PRO A 24 -4.52 -14.18 -3.79
N ILE A 25 -3.98 -13.39 -4.73
CA ILE A 25 -2.93 -13.84 -5.66
C ILE A 25 -1.62 -14.14 -4.92
N GLY A 26 -1.26 -13.29 -3.96
CA GLY A 26 -0.06 -13.47 -3.14
C GLY A 26 -0.17 -14.69 -2.22
N ILE A 27 -1.35 -14.93 -1.65
CA ILE A 27 -1.64 -16.11 -0.84
C ILE A 27 -1.49 -17.37 -1.69
N ALA A 28 -2.14 -17.41 -2.87
CA ALA A 28 -2.03 -18.55 -3.79
C ALA A 28 -0.58 -18.81 -4.22
N TRP A 29 0.18 -17.75 -4.52
CA TRP A 29 1.59 -17.86 -4.87
C TRP A 29 2.44 -18.40 -3.71
N ASN A 30 2.21 -17.91 -2.49
CA ASN A 30 2.88 -18.43 -1.30
C ASN A 30 2.58 -19.91 -1.11
N MET A 31 1.30 -20.31 -1.09
CA MET A 31 0.90 -21.70 -0.90
C MET A 31 1.50 -22.65 -1.95
N ALA A 32 1.60 -22.20 -3.21
CA ALA A 32 2.21 -22.97 -4.28
C ALA A 32 3.75 -23.13 -4.12
N GLY A 33 4.43 -22.14 -3.55
CA GLY A 33 5.88 -22.15 -3.32
C GLY A 33 6.32 -22.68 -1.96
N MET A 34 5.39 -22.77 -1.01
CA MET A 34 5.65 -23.22 0.35
C MET A 34 5.99 -24.72 0.40
N ALA A 35 6.88 -25.08 1.33
CA ALA A 35 7.30 -26.45 1.51
C ALA A 35 6.12 -27.33 1.95
N GLN A 36 5.68 -28.23 1.07
CA GLN A 36 4.55 -29.13 1.33
C GLN A 36 4.82 -30.12 2.48
N THR A 37 6.09 -30.31 2.86
CA THR A 37 6.52 -31.13 4.00
C THR A 37 6.56 -30.37 5.33
N ALA A 38 6.26 -29.05 5.33
CA ALA A 38 6.20 -28.28 6.57
C ALA A 38 4.99 -28.71 7.40
N LYS A 39 5.18 -28.89 8.70
CA LYS A 39 4.12 -29.18 9.66
C LYS A 39 3.20 -27.99 9.89
N HIS A 40 3.73 -26.77 9.75
CA HIS A 40 2.97 -25.54 9.99
C HIS A 40 3.13 -24.57 8.83
N TRP A 41 2.01 -24.01 8.38
CA TRP A 41 1.96 -22.94 7.38
C TRP A 41 1.41 -21.68 8.03
N VAL A 42 2.19 -20.60 8.03
CA VAL A 42 1.80 -19.32 8.65
C VAL A 42 1.53 -18.29 7.57
N LEU A 43 0.25 -18.05 7.29
CA LEU A 43 -0.18 -17.12 6.25
C LEU A 43 -0.61 -15.78 6.85
N GLU A 44 0.00 -14.68 6.41
CA GLU A 44 -0.55 -13.35 6.61
C GLU A 44 -1.61 -13.04 5.56
N MET A 45 -2.75 -12.48 5.99
CA MET A 45 -3.85 -12.09 5.09
C MET A 45 -4.23 -10.62 5.34
N ALA A 46 -3.99 -9.78 4.35
CA ALA A 46 -4.45 -8.39 4.37
C ALA A 46 -5.94 -8.29 4.05
N ILE A 47 -6.57 -7.23 4.56
CA ILE A 47 -7.97 -6.94 4.25
C ILE A 47 -8.11 -6.68 2.73
N GLY A 48 -9.03 -7.40 2.12
CA GLY A 48 -9.28 -7.42 0.68
C GLY A 48 -10.50 -8.29 0.42
N ASN A 49 -10.42 -9.25 -0.50
CA ASN A 49 -11.43 -10.31 -0.59
C ASN A 49 -11.17 -11.39 0.47
N MET A 50 -11.54 -11.12 1.71
CA MET A 50 -11.27 -12.00 2.85
C MET A 50 -11.98 -13.36 2.76
N SER A 51 -13.15 -13.42 2.13
CA SER A 51 -13.84 -14.69 1.88
C SER A 51 -13.04 -15.58 0.90
N LEU A 52 -12.52 -14.99 -0.18
CA LEU A 52 -11.63 -15.70 -1.09
C LEU A 52 -10.31 -16.10 -0.42
N ASN A 53 -9.70 -15.21 0.39
CA ASN A 53 -8.50 -15.53 1.15
C ASN A 53 -8.73 -16.75 2.05
N SER A 54 -9.85 -16.78 2.78
CA SER A 54 -10.26 -17.91 3.61
C SER A 54 -10.47 -19.17 2.78
N GLN A 55 -11.16 -19.10 1.63
CA GLN A 55 -11.41 -20.24 0.75
C GLN A 55 -10.12 -20.83 0.14
N LEU A 56 -9.15 -19.98 -0.18
CA LEU A 56 -7.85 -20.41 -0.68
C LEU A 56 -7.06 -21.15 0.40
N ALA A 57 -6.98 -20.57 1.59
CA ALA A 57 -6.11 -21.06 2.67
C ALA A 57 -6.73 -22.15 3.54
N LYS A 58 -8.07 -22.16 3.68
CA LYS A 58 -8.86 -23.02 4.58
C LYS A 58 -8.22 -23.16 5.97
N PRO A 59 -8.09 -22.07 6.74
CA PRO A 59 -7.27 -22.07 7.95
C PRO A 59 -7.78 -23.02 9.05
N ASP A 60 -6.88 -23.74 9.70
CA ASP A 60 -7.17 -24.47 10.94
C ASP A 60 -7.20 -23.55 12.17
N VAL A 61 -6.46 -22.44 12.06
CA VAL A 61 -6.36 -21.39 13.08
C VAL A 61 -6.42 -20.03 12.40
N ALA A 62 -7.25 -19.13 12.92
CA ALA A 62 -7.27 -17.72 12.50
C ALA A 62 -6.99 -16.81 13.69
N ILE A 63 -6.12 -15.81 13.49
CA ILE A 63 -5.80 -14.79 14.49
C ILE A 63 -6.30 -13.43 13.99
N ILE A 64 -7.11 -12.74 14.78
CA ILE A 64 -7.44 -11.33 14.54
C ILE A 64 -6.79 -10.49 15.63
N THR A 65 -5.79 -9.70 15.24
CA THR A 65 -4.91 -8.98 16.19
C THR A 65 -5.47 -7.64 16.65
N ASN A 66 -6.08 -6.89 15.74
CA ASN A 66 -6.69 -5.59 16.02
C ASN A 66 -7.66 -5.18 14.90
N ILE A 67 -8.47 -4.17 15.21
CA ILE A 67 -9.27 -3.40 14.26
C ILE A 67 -8.80 -1.95 14.37
N ALA A 68 -8.25 -1.41 13.29
CA ALA A 68 -7.66 -0.09 13.26
C ALA A 68 -8.16 0.71 12.07
N ALA A 69 -8.18 2.04 12.23
CA ALA A 69 -8.34 2.99 11.15
C ALA A 69 -7.15 2.88 10.19
N ALA A 70 -7.26 1.99 9.22
CA ALA A 70 -6.38 1.83 8.08
C ALA A 70 -7.29 1.45 6.91
N HIS A 71 -7.03 1.99 5.72
CA HIS A 71 -7.91 1.79 4.57
C HIS A 71 -9.34 2.36 4.79
N LEU A 72 -9.51 3.39 5.64
CA LEU A 72 -10.82 3.99 5.91
C LEU A 72 -11.43 4.65 4.67
N GLU A 73 -10.58 5.10 3.73
CA GLU A 73 -10.98 5.53 2.39
C GLU A 73 -11.87 4.49 1.67
N TYR A 74 -11.76 3.21 2.06
CA TYR A 74 -12.44 2.08 1.43
C TYR A 74 -13.55 1.42 2.29
N HIS A 75 -13.64 1.75 3.59
CA HIS A 75 -14.43 0.95 4.55
C HIS A 75 -15.40 1.73 5.45
N HIS A 76 -15.42 3.06 5.40
CA HIS A 76 -16.30 3.97 6.16
C HIS A 76 -16.14 3.95 7.68
N ASP A 77 -16.27 2.78 8.34
CA ASP A 77 -16.22 2.63 9.79
C ASP A 77 -15.47 1.36 10.24
N LEU A 78 -15.14 1.30 11.54
CA LEU A 78 -14.36 0.21 12.13
C LEU A 78 -15.15 -1.11 12.24
N ASP A 79 -16.46 -1.05 12.41
CA ASP A 79 -17.32 -2.23 12.51
C ASP A 79 -17.37 -2.97 11.17
N THR A 80 -17.41 -2.23 10.07
CA THR A 80 -17.30 -2.74 8.70
C THR A 80 -15.94 -3.38 8.45
N VAL A 81 -14.84 -2.79 8.95
CA VAL A 81 -13.50 -3.39 8.91
C VAL A 81 -13.47 -4.70 9.70
N ALA A 82 -14.11 -4.75 10.87
CA ALA A 82 -14.20 -5.95 11.69
C ALA A 82 -15.01 -7.06 11.02
N LEU A 83 -16.19 -6.75 10.48
CA LEU A 83 -16.99 -7.69 9.70
C LEU A 83 -16.21 -8.25 8.52
N LYS A 84 -15.46 -7.41 7.79
CA LYS A 84 -14.63 -7.87 6.66
C LYS A 84 -13.48 -8.76 7.11
N LYS A 85 -12.77 -8.40 8.18
CA LYS A 85 -11.70 -9.24 8.73
C LYS A 85 -12.23 -10.58 9.24
N SER A 86 -13.42 -10.59 9.84
CA SER A 86 -14.09 -11.81 10.32
C SER A 86 -14.40 -12.82 9.22
N ARG A 87 -14.45 -12.39 7.94
CA ARG A 87 -14.58 -13.30 6.79
C ARG A 87 -13.39 -14.25 6.63
N ILE A 88 -12.29 -14.06 7.37
CA ILE A 88 -11.24 -15.08 7.51
C ILE A 88 -11.81 -16.43 8.01
N PHE A 89 -12.93 -16.41 8.72
CA PHE A 89 -13.63 -17.58 9.23
C PHE A 89 -14.47 -18.31 8.17
N ASP A 90 -14.67 -17.73 6.98
CA ASP A 90 -15.71 -18.19 6.04
C ASP A 90 -15.57 -19.65 5.62
N ALA A 91 -14.34 -20.13 5.41
CA ALA A 91 -14.00 -21.48 4.97
C ALA A 91 -13.25 -22.32 6.03
N MET A 92 -13.21 -21.86 7.28
CA MET A 92 -12.69 -22.66 8.40
C MET A 92 -13.65 -23.82 8.70
N GLN A 93 -13.08 -24.95 9.16
CA GLN A 93 -13.89 -26.10 9.56
C GLN A 93 -14.58 -25.87 10.91
N PRO A 94 -15.74 -26.49 11.18
CA PRO A 94 -16.33 -26.48 12.52
C PRO A 94 -15.30 -26.93 13.58
N ASN A 95 -15.37 -26.33 14.76
CA ASN A 95 -14.44 -26.49 15.88
C ASN A 95 -12.99 -26.00 15.65
N ALA A 96 -12.65 -25.50 14.46
CA ALA A 96 -11.36 -24.84 14.23
C ALA A 96 -11.19 -23.61 15.13
N LEU A 97 -9.95 -23.16 15.31
CA LEU A 97 -9.60 -22.23 16.37
C LEU A 97 -9.60 -20.77 15.88
N ALA A 98 -10.44 -19.93 16.46
CA ALA A 98 -10.38 -18.48 16.31
C ALA A 98 -9.72 -17.85 17.54
N VAL A 99 -8.62 -17.11 17.36
CA VAL A 99 -7.91 -16.38 18.42
C VAL A 99 -8.08 -14.88 18.20
N VAL A 100 -8.75 -14.20 19.12
CA VAL A 100 -9.17 -12.81 18.92
C VAL A 100 -8.75 -11.95 20.11
N CYS A 101 -8.19 -10.77 19.83
CA CYS A 101 -7.88 -9.79 20.86
C CYS A 101 -9.18 -9.28 21.50
N ARG A 102 -9.33 -9.42 22.81
CA ARG A 102 -10.52 -9.01 23.56
C ARG A 102 -10.58 -7.51 23.83
N ASP A 103 -9.44 -6.83 23.75
CA ASP A 103 -9.33 -5.41 24.07
C ASP A 103 -9.89 -4.49 22.97
N ILE A 104 -10.32 -5.06 21.84
CA ILE A 104 -10.91 -4.29 20.74
C ILE A 104 -12.41 -4.06 20.97
N ALA A 105 -12.90 -2.86 20.64
CA ALA A 105 -14.32 -2.52 20.78
C ALA A 105 -15.25 -3.45 19.98
N GLN A 106 -14.77 -3.96 18.84
CA GLN A 106 -15.52 -4.85 17.95
C GLN A 106 -15.45 -6.34 18.35
N PHE A 107 -14.96 -6.68 19.54
CA PHE A 107 -14.76 -8.08 19.95
C PHE A 107 -16.04 -8.90 19.82
N GLU A 108 -17.17 -8.40 20.35
CA GLU A 108 -18.46 -9.11 20.33
C GLU A 108 -18.94 -9.42 18.91
N LEU A 109 -18.75 -8.49 17.98
CA LEU A 109 -19.10 -8.68 16.58
C LEU A 109 -18.28 -9.80 15.92
N ILE A 110 -16.99 -9.86 16.24
CA ILE A 110 -16.08 -10.90 15.72
C ILE A 110 -16.37 -12.24 16.39
N ALA A 111 -16.65 -12.24 17.70
CA ALA A 111 -17.04 -13.42 18.46
C ALA A 111 -18.32 -14.04 17.90
N GLN A 112 -19.32 -13.22 17.58
CA GLN A 112 -20.55 -13.68 16.94
C GLN A 112 -20.28 -14.31 15.57
N ALA A 113 -19.39 -13.73 14.76
CA ALA A 113 -19.01 -14.30 13.47
C ALA A 113 -18.30 -15.66 13.62
N ALA A 114 -17.45 -15.82 14.64
CA ALA A 114 -16.83 -17.10 14.96
C ALA A 114 -17.86 -18.15 15.44
N GLN A 115 -18.81 -17.75 16.27
CA GLN A 115 -19.90 -18.62 16.75
C GLN A 115 -20.81 -19.09 15.61
N GLN A 116 -21.17 -18.22 14.67
CA GLN A 116 -21.96 -18.58 13.48
C GLN A 116 -21.27 -19.66 12.63
N LYS A 117 -19.94 -19.70 12.67
CA LYS A 117 -19.11 -20.71 12.00
C LYS A 117 -18.79 -21.92 12.88
N GLN A 118 -19.38 -22.00 14.09
CA GLN A 118 -19.17 -23.06 15.06
C GLN A 118 -17.69 -23.24 15.41
N LEU A 119 -16.94 -22.14 15.47
CA LEU A 119 -15.51 -22.16 15.80
C LEU A 119 -15.30 -22.19 17.31
N THR A 120 -14.17 -22.73 17.73
CA THR A 120 -13.71 -22.57 19.11
C THR A 120 -13.06 -21.19 19.23
N LEU A 121 -13.71 -20.27 19.93
CA LEU A 121 -13.17 -18.94 20.19
C LEU A 121 -12.28 -18.94 21.44
N ILE A 122 -11.09 -18.35 21.32
CA ILE A 122 -10.20 -18.06 22.44
C ILE A 122 -9.83 -16.59 22.38
N SER A 123 -9.99 -15.92 23.50
CA SER A 123 -9.74 -14.50 23.65
C SER A 123 -8.40 -14.25 24.35
N TYR A 124 -7.72 -13.19 23.97
CA TYR A 124 -6.49 -12.75 24.63
C TYR A 124 -6.46 -11.24 24.79
N GLY A 125 -5.73 -10.71 25.76
CA GLY A 125 -5.67 -9.26 25.98
C GLY A 125 -5.37 -8.86 27.42
N GLU A 126 -5.67 -7.63 27.78
CA GLU A 126 -5.66 -7.12 29.16
C GLU A 126 -7.04 -7.27 29.83
N HIS A 127 -8.09 -7.44 29.02
CA HIS A 127 -9.49 -7.57 29.48
C HIS A 127 -9.64 -8.62 30.59
N PRO A 128 -10.39 -8.34 31.68
CA PRO A 128 -10.54 -9.23 32.83
C PRO A 128 -10.95 -10.66 32.49
N ASP A 129 -11.85 -10.78 31.53
CA ASP A 129 -12.40 -12.05 31.10
C ASP A 129 -11.63 -12.70 29.91
N ALA A 130 -10.46 -12.18 29.52
CA ALA A 130 -9.66 -12.81 28.48
C ALA A 130 -9.14 -14.18 28.93
N ASP A 131 -9.19 -15.19 28.06
CA ASP A 131 -8.71 -16.55 28.37
C ASP A 131 -7.20 -16.58 28.58
N VAL A 132 -6.47 -15.80 27.77
CA VAL A 132 -5.03 -15.53 27.95
C VAL A 132 -4.84 -14.04 28.21
N ARG A 133 -4.60 -13.70 29.47
CA ARG A 133 -4.63 -12.32 29.96
C ARG A 133 -3.25 -11.82 30.37
N LEU A 134 -2.92 -10.60 29.99
CA LEU A 134 -1.79 -9.83 30.52
C LEU A 134 -2.22 -9.17 31.83
N LEU A 135 -1.57 -9.53 32.93
CA LEU A 135 -1.83 -8.94 34.26
C LEU A 135 -0.98 -7.70 34.52
N SER A 136 0.29 -7.76 34.12
CA SER A 136 1.20 -6.63 34.22
C SER A 136 2.29 -6.73 33.15
N TYR A 137 2.84 -5.60 32.76
CA TYR A 137 3.93 -5.49 31.81
C TYR A 137 4.90 -4.41 32.26
N SER A 138 6.20 -4.73 32.25
CA SER A 138 7.27 -3.77 32.47
C SER A 138 8.53 -4.24 31.74
N GLN A 139 9.08 -3.39 30.87
CA GLN A 139 10.38 -3.61 30.19
C GLN A 139 10.58 -5.03 29.62
N GLY A 140 9.59 -5.50 28.84
CA GLY A 140 9.63 -6.82 28.21
C GLY A 140 9.24 -7.99 29.11
N LEU A 141 9.13 -7.80 30.44
CA LEU A 141 8.59 -8.79 31.36
C LEU A 141 7.07 -8.64 31.47
N GLY A 142 6.34 -9.72 31.23
CA GLY A 142 4.90 -9.79 31.40
C GLY A 142 4.52 -10.88 32.41
N LYS A 143 3.67 -10.54 33.38
CA LYS A 143 2.96 -11.52 34.18
C LYS A 143 1.63 -11.82 33.51
N ILE A 144 1.35 -13.08 33.22
CA ILE A 144 0.20 -13.47 32.42
C ILE A 144 -0.59 -14.58 33.12
N THR A 145 -1.89 -14.68 32.82
CA THR A 145 -2.68 -15.87 33.09
C THR A 145 -3.10 -16.51 31.78
N ALA A 146 -3.01 -17.84 31.67
CA ALA A 146 -3.44 -18.58 30.50
C ALA A 146 -4.33 -19.73 30.96
N PHE A 147 -5.65 -19.58 30.79
CA PHE A 147 -6.69 -20.49 31.27
C PHE A 147 -6.59 -20.74 32.78
N GLY A 148 -6.44 -19.66 33.56
CA GLY A 148 -6.35 -19.68 35.02
C GLY A 148 -4.96 -19.95 35.60
N GLU A 149 -4.03 -20.48 34.80
CA GLU A 149 -2.64 -20.70 35.25
C GLU A 149 -1.79 -19.43 35.07
N THR A 150 -1.06 -19.04 36.12
CA THR A 150 -0.18 -17.87 36.07
C THR A 150 1.23 -18.29 35.62
N LEU A 151 1.82 -17.52 34.71
CA LEU A 151 3.23 -17.66 34.34
C LEU A 151 3.84 -16.30 34.00
N GLU A 152 5.18 -16.25 33.98
CA GLU A 152 5.93 -15.08 33.54
C GLU A 152 6.51 -15.32 32.15
N LEU A 153 6.42 -14.30 31.30
CA LEU A 153 7.02 -14.30 29.96
C LEU A 153 7.95 -13.09 29.85
N ARG A 154 9.22 -13.35 29.52
CA ARG A 154 10.17 -12.30 29.18
C ARG A 154 10.41 -12.28 27.69
N LEU A 155 10.13 -11.15 27.05
CA LEU A 155 10.51 -10.85 25.68
C LEU A 155 11.77 -9.98 25.67
N ASN A 156 12.70 -10.30 24.79
CA ASN A 156 13.89 -9.48 24.56
C ASN A 156 13.62 -8.32 23.57
N VAL A 157 12.36 -7.90 23.44
CA VAL A 157 11.91 -6.77 22.62
C VAL A 157 11.01 -5.90 23.48
N LEU A 158 11.09 -4.57 23.31
CA LEU A 158 10.28 -3.62 24.05
C LEU A 158 8.99 -3.30 23.30
N GLY A 159 7.91 -3.18 24.06
CA GLY A 159 6.59 -2.76 23.59
C GLY A 159 5.51 -3.75 24.01
N LYS A 160 4.48 -3.23 24.69
CA LYS A 160 3.33 -4.05 25.14
C LYS A 160 2.64 -4.78 23.98
N HIS A 161 2.60 -4.18 22.79
CA HIS A 161 2.01 -4.80 21.61
C HIS A 161 2.72 -6.10 21.18
N PHE A 162 4.03 -6.24 21.41
CA PHE A 162 4.73 -7.52 21.20
C PHE A 162 4.32 -8.56 22.25
N MET A 163 4.13 -8.15 23.50
CA MET A 163 3.61 -9.03 24.57
C MET A 163 2.20 -9.54 24.24
N LEU A 164 1.31 -8.66 23.76
CA LEU A 164 -0.04 -9.05 23.33
C LEU A 164 -0.01 -10.04 22.15
N ASN A 165 0.87 -9.82 21.17
CA ASN A 165 1.06 -10.79 20.08
C ASN A 165 1.56 -12.15 20.59
N ALA A 166 2.43 -12.16 21.61
CA ALA A 166 2.89 -13.40 22.23
C ALA A 166 1.77 -14.14 22.97
N LEU A 167 0.81 -13.42 23.58
CA LEU A 167 -0.36 -14.05 24.22
C LEU A 167 -1.23 -14.82 23.22
N ALA A 168 -1.44 -14.27 22.02
CA ALA A 168 -2.14 -14.97 20.95
C ALA A 168 -1.45 -16.31 20.59
N ILE A 169 -0.12 -16.34 20.60
CA ILE A 169 0.67 -17.54 20.31
C ILE A 169 0.59 -18.55 21.45
N ILE A 170 0.62 -18.08 22.70
CA ILE A 170 0.44 -18.94 23.89
C ILE A 170 -0.96 -19.57 23.90
N ALA A 171 -1.99 -18.81 23.52
CA ALA A 171 -3.35 -19.31 23.37
C ALA A 171 -3.41 -20.50 22.39
N ILE A 172 -2.76 -20.36 21.23
CA ILE A 172 -2.64 -21.42 20.22
C ILE A 172 -1.88 -22.62 20.78
N ALA A 173 -0.72 -22.38 21.39
CA ALA A 173 0.15 -23.44 21.90
C ALA A 173 -0.57 -24.31 22.94
N LYS A 174 -1.22 -23.67 23.92
CA LYS A 174 -1.99 -24.39 24.94
C LYS A 174 -3.17 -25.14 24.34
N LYS A 175 -3.94 -24.51 23.45
CA LYS A 175 -5.16 -25.15 22.90
C LYS A 175 -4.84 -26.34 21.99
N GLN A 176 -3.75 -26.28 21.24
CA GLN A 176 -3.32 -27.37 20.35
C GLN A 176 -2.36 -28.36 21.02
N GLY A 177 -2.05 -28.20 22.31
CA GLY A 177 -1.12 -29.10 23.01
C GLY A 177 0.31 -29.05 22.47
N LEU A 178 0.73 -27.89 21.94
CA LEU A 178 2.12 -27.69 21.52
C LEU A 178 3.04 -27.59 22.74
N ASP A 179 4.31 -27.95 22.55
CA ASP A 179 5.34 -27.86 23.59
C ASP A 179 5.54 -26.39 24.03
N LEU A 180 4.89 -26.02 25.13
CA LEU A 180 4.85 -24.66 25.64
C LEU A 180 6.25 -24.16 26.02
N ALA A 181 7.13 -25.04 26.53
CA ALA A 181 8.49 -24.65 26.89
C ALA A 181 9.29 -24.19 25.66
N LYS A 182 9.17 -24.92 24.54
CA LYS A 182 9.81 -24.53 23.26
C LYS A 182 9.22 -23.24 22.69
N ILE A 183 7.91 -23.05 22.81
CA ILE A 183 7.22 -21.82 22.39
C ILE A 183 7.71 -20.62 23.21
N LEU A 184 7.73 -20.72 24.54
CA LEU A 184 8.18 -19.63 25.42
C LEU A 184 9.64 -19.27 25.13
N ALA A 185 10.52 -20.26 24.96
CA ALA A 185 11.92 -20.02 24.60
C ALA A 185 12.06 -19.28 23.25
N ALA A 186 11.25 -19.65 22.25
CA ALA A 186 11.22 -18.98 20.95
C ALA A 186 10.74 -17.53 21.04
N LEU A 187 9.68 -17.29 21.83
CA LEU A 187 9.14 -15.96 22.06
C LEU A 187 10.16 -15.06 22.76
N SER A 188 10.86 -15.58 23.78
CA SER A 188 11.95 -14.85 24.45
C SER A 188 13.09 -14.49 23.50
N ALA A 189 13.45 -15.40 22.59
CA ALA A 189 14.51 -15.18 21.60
C ALA A 189 14.10 -14.32 20.40
N PHE A 190 12.81 -13.97 20.26
CA PHE A 190 12.31 -13.24 19.11
C PHE A 190 13.02 -11.89 18.91
N ARG A 191 13.23 -11.55 17.64
CA ARG A 191 13.78 -10.27 17.19
C ARG A 191 12.83 -9.68 16.16
N PRO A 192 12.51 -8.37 16.23
CA PRO A 192 11.65 -7.76 15.24
C PRO A 192 12.30 -7.80 13.86
N VAL A 193 11.47 -7.92 12.82
CA VAL A 193 11.91 -7.90 11.43
C VAL A 193 12.11 -6.46 10.95
N GLU A 194 12.82 -6.29 9.83
CA GLU A 194 13.11 -5.00 9.24
C GLU A 194 11.85 -4.13 9.05
N GLY A 195 11.92 -2.87 9.47
CA GLY A 195 10.86 -1.87 9.38
C GLY A 195 9.69 -2.10 10.34
N ARG A 196 9.79 -3.07 11.26
CA ARG A 196 8.74 -3.45 12.23
C ARG A 196 9.23 -3.38 13.67
N GLY A 197 9.96 -2.31 14.00
CA GLY A 197 10.55 -2.08 15.32
C GLY A 197 11.93 -2.72 15.50
N ASN A 198 12.63 -3.08 14.40
CA ASN A 198 13.98 -3.59 14.51
C ASN A 198 14.94 -2.48 14.96
N GLN A 199 15.91 -2.84 15.79
CA GLN A 199 16.88 -1.92 16.35
C GLN A 199 18.28 -2.20 15.78
N PHE A 200 19.00 -1.15 15.39
CA PHE A 200 20.37 -1.24 14.90
C PHE A 200 21.17 0.03 15.20
N THR A 201 22.50 -0.09 15.24
CA THR A 201 23.40 1.06 15.34
C THR A 201 23.69 1.62 13.95
N ALA A 202 23.66 2.94 13.78
CA ALA A 202 23.96 3.63 12.53
C ALA A 202 24.97 4.77 12.75
N GLU A 203 25.74 5.10 11.72
CA GLU A 203 26.57 6.30 11.69
C GLU A 203 25.95 7.34 10.77
N HIS A 204 25.84 8.57 11.24
CA HIS A 204 25.36 9.69 10.44
C HIS A 204 26.18 10.95 10.76
N ALA A 205 26.83 11.53 9.75
CA ALA A 205 27.67 12.72 9.89
C ALA A 205 28.73 12.58 11.02
N GLY A 206 29.37 11.42 11.14
CA GLY A 206 30.36 11.12 12.17
C GLY A 206 29.80 10.88 13.58
N LYS A 207 28.47 10.79 13.73
CA LYS A 207 27.77 10.53 15.00
C LYS A 207 27.21 9.11 15.02
N THR A 208 27.47 8.38 16.09
CA THR A 208 26.89 7.05 16.32
C THR A 208 25.54 7.19 16.99
N ILE A 209 24.52 6.59 16.40
CA ILE A 209 23.15 6.59 16.93
C ILE A 209 22.59 5.16 17.00
N THR A 210 21.59 4.97 17.84
CA THR A 210 20.75 3.77 17.86
C THR A 210 19.44 4.07 17.14
N VAL A 211 19.07 3.27 16.15
CA VAL A 211 17.84 3.45 15.36
C VAL A 211 16.87 2.34 15.67
N ILE A 212 15.63 2.69 16.02
CA ILE A 212 14.48 1.79 16.08
C ILE A 212 13.63 2.09 14.84
N ASN A 213 13.66 1.19 13.86
CA ASN A 213 12.98 1.38 12.58
C ASN A 213 11.63 0.66 12.56
N ASP A 214 10.54 1.43 12.65
CA ASP A 214 9.16 0.97 12.53
C ASP A 214 8.42 1.70 11.39
N ALA A 215 9.14 2.00 10.31
CA ALA A 215 8.65 2.80 9.18
C ALA A 215 8.08 1.98 7.99
N TYR A 216 7.76 0.70 8.20
CA TYR A 216 7.11 -0.10 7.16
C TYR A 216 5.63 0.27 6.99
N ASN A 217 4.90 0.53 8.08
CA ASN A 217 3.51 0.98 7.99
C ASN A 217 3.15 1.82 9.21
N ALA A 218 2.23 2.77 9.02
CA ALA A 218 1.69 3.57 10.11
C ALA A 218 0.18 3.72 10.01
N ASN A 219 -0.45 3.60 11.16
CA ASN A 219 -1.84 3.89 11.42
C ASN A 219 -1.96 4.37 12.88
N PRO A 220 -3.09 4.94 13.32
CA PRO A 220 -3.19 5.59 14.63
C PRO A 220 -2.81 4.67 15.80
N ILE A 221 -3.29 3.43 15.79
CA ILE A 221 -3.03 2.46 16.87
C ILE A 221 -1.55 2.06 16.91
N SER A 222 -0.96 1.79 15.74
CA SER A 222 0.46 1.42 15.68
C SER A 222 1.38 2.58 16.06
N MET A 223 1.05 3.82 15.65
CA MET A 223 1.76 5.03 16.06
C MET A 223 1.79 5.17 17.58
N GLN A 224 0.63 5.05 18.23
CA GLN A 224 0.52 5.07 19.68
C GLN A 224 1.35 3.94 20.34
N ALA A 225 1.26 2.72 19.81
CA ALA A 225 2.00 1.58 20.36
C ALA A 225 3.53 1.76 20.28
N ALA A 226 4.03 2.37 19.20
CA ALA A 226 5.45 2.68 19.03
C ALA A 226 5.90 3.82 19.96
N LEU A 227 5.08 4.86 20.12
CA LEU A 227 5.34 5.93 21.07
C LEU A 227 5.36 5.41 22.52
N LEU A 228 4.43 4.57 22.92
CA LEU A 228 4.45 3.97 24.27
C LEU A 228 5.68 3.09 24.47
N ALA A 229 6.02 2.24 23.50
CA ALA A 229 7.22 1.40 23.58
C ALA A 229 8.51 2.23 23.68
N PHE A 230 8.57 3.35 22.96
CA PHE A 230 9.73 4.22 22.99
C PHE A 230 9.81 5.07 24.27
N ALA A 231 8.67 5.33 24.93
CA ALA A 231 8.64 6.01 26.22
C ALA A 231 9.32 5.14 27.28
N ASP A 232 9.07 3.84 27.22
CA ASP A 232 9.68 2.83 28.10
C ASP A 232 11.15 2.50 27.75
N HIS A 233 11.68 3.02 26.62
CA HIS A 233 13.06 2.76 26.23
C HIS A 233 14.04 3.36 27.27
N PRO A 234 15.11 2.63 27.66
CA PRO A 234 16.01 3.03 28.74
C PRO A 234 16.91 4.26 28.44
N ALA A 235 16.94 4.72 27.19
CA ALA A 235 17.67 5.93 26.82
C ALA A 235 17.18 7.14 27.63
N ALA A 236 18.08 8.03 28.01
CA ALA A 236 17.70 9.28 28.68
C ALA A 236 16.81 10.12 27.76
N SER A 237 15.88 10.91 28.33
CA SER A 237 15.01 11.80 27.55
C SER A 237 15.80 12.76 26.65
N THR A 238 16.97 13.20 27.11
CA THR A 238 17.92 14.04 26.36
C THR A 238 18.54 13.36 25.15
N GLN A 239 18.44 12.03 25.02
CA GLN A 239 18.97 11.26 23.88
C GLN A 239 17.85 10.74 22.97
N LYS A 240 16.58 10.93 23.34
CA LYS A 240 15.45 10.41 22.55
C LYS A 240 15.09 11.38 21.42
N VAL A 241 15.06 10.87 20.20
CA VAL A 241 14.63 11.60 18.99
C VAL A 241 13.49 10.85 18.33
N LEU A 242 12.39 11.55 18.05
CA LEU A 242 11.24 11.05 17.30
C LEU A 242 11.32 11.54 15.85
N ILE A 243 11.26 10.62 14.89
CA ILE A 243 11.07 10.93 13.47
C ILE A 243 9.79 10.26 13.00
N LEU A 244 8.72 11.04 12.86
CA LEU A 244 7.38 10.53 12.53
C LEU A 244 6.91 11.09 11.19
N GLY A 245 6.46 10.21 10.31
CA GLY A 245 5.89 10.61 9.02
C GLY A 245 4.39 10.34 8.90
N ASP A 246 3.79 10.79 7.80
CA ASP A 246 2.36 10.65 7.57
C ASP A 246 1.84 9.20 7.66
N MET A 247 0.64 9.07 8.23
CA MET A 247 -0.24 7.92 8.15
C MET A 247 -1.08 8.02 6.87
N LEU A 248 -0.84 7.14 5.90
CA LEU A 248 -1.53 7.14 4.61
C LEU A 248 -2.84 6.34 4.68
N GLU A 249 -3.71 6.52 3.67
CA GLU A 249 -4.95 5.75 3.48
C GLU A 249 -6.02 5.92 4.59
N LEU A 250 -5.97 7.07 5.29
CA LEU A 250 -6.95 7.46 6.30
C LEU A 250 -8.19 8.19 5.71
N GLY A 251 -8.17 8.53 4.42
CA GLY A 251 -9.28 9.23 3.77
C GLY A 251 -9.51 10.65 4.32
N ALA A 252 -10.78 11.04 4.43
CA ALA A 252 -11.17 12.39 4.88
C ALA A 252 -10.78 12.67 6.35
N ASP A 253 -10.64 11.64 7.17
CA ASP A 253 -10.30 11.79 8.60
C ASP A 253 -8.79 11.91 8.86
N SER A 254 -7.96 11.96 7.81
CA SER A 254 -6.50 12.02 7.93
C SER A 254 -6.04 13.13 8.87
N GLU A 255 -6.57 14.35 8.70
CA GLU A 255 -6.19 15.49 9.54
C GLU A 255 -6.54 15.26 11.02
N HIS A 256 -7.72 14.70 11.30
CA HIS A 256 -8.17 14.39 12.66
C HIS A 256 -7.20 13.44 13.37
N TYR A 257 -6.82 12.34 12.72
CA TYR A 257 -5.90 11.36 13.32
C TYR A 257 -4.48 11.89 13.49
N HIS A 258 -3.97 12.68 12.54
CA HIS A 258 -2.66 13.34 12.71
C HIS A 258 -2.69 14.35 13.85
N ARG A 259 -3.76 15.15 13.96
CA ARG A 259 -3.92 16.08 15.08
C ARG A 259 -3.97 15.36 16.43
N ALA A 260 -4.69 14.25 16.53
CA ALA A 260 -4.79 13.44 17.76
C ALA A 260 -3.44 12.82 18.20
N LEU A 261 -2.49 12.64 17.28
CA LEU A 261 -1.15 12.15 17.61
C LEU A 261 -0.37 13.12 18.50
N ALA A 262 -0.67 14.42 18.43
CA ALA A 262 0.01 15.45 19.21
C ALA A 262 -0.13 15.23 20.73
N GLU A 263 -1.24 14.67 21.21
CA GLU A 263 -1.43 14.34 22.62
C GLU A 263 -0.40 13.30 23.09
N HIS A 264 -0.27 12.22 22.31
CA HIS A 264 0.65 11.13 22.62
C HIS A 264 2.11 11.59 22.58
N ILE A 265 2.46 12.45 21.63
CA ILE A 265 3.81 13.05 21.54
C ILE A 265 4.05 14.03 22.69
N HIS A 266 3.06 14.83 23.07
CA HIS A 266 3.20 15.81 24.15
C HIS A 266 3.52 15.14 25.49
N THR A 267 2.89 13.99 25.77
CA THR A 267 3.19 13.19 26.98
C THR A 267 4.52 12.45 26.92
N HIS A 268 5.24 12.52 25.79
CA HIS A 268 6.46 11.77 25.56
C HIS A 268 7.70 12.61 25.88
N THR A 269 8.65 12.03 26.61
CA THR A 269 9.91 12.70 26.98
C THR A 269 10.98 12.49 25.92
N ALA A 270 10.87 13.20 24.79
CA ALA A 270 11.91 13.23 23.75
C ALA A 270 12.62 14.60 23.72
N ARG A 271 13.91 14.62 23.41
CA ARG A 271 14.66 15.86 23.16
C ARG A 271 14.17 16.55 21.89
N CYS A 272 13.82 15.75 20.87
CA CYS A 272 13.54 16.25 19.54
C CYS A 272 12.41 15.47 18.87
N VAL A 273 11.54 16.19 18.15
CA VAL A 273 10.43 15.68 17.35
C VAL A 273 10.52 16.25 15.95
N LEU A 274 10.74 15.37 14.98
CA LEU A 274 10.83 15.67 13.55
C LEU A 274 9.63 15.04 12.84
N LEU A 275 8.79 15.88 12.25
CA LEU A 275 7.57 15.48 11.53
C LEU A 275 7.81 15.57 10.02
N VAL A 276 7.34 14.57 9.26
CA VAL A 276 7.59 14.50 7.80
C VAL A 276 6.32 14.19 7.00
N GLY A 277 6.01 15.06 6.04
CA GLY A 277 4.88 14.90 5.12
C GLY A 277 3.74 15.88 5.38
N ASP A 278 2.86 16.04 4.40
CA ASP A 278 1.85 17.09 4.39
C ASP A 278 0.83 16.94 5.53
N ALA A 279 0.38 15.71 5.82
CA ALA A 279 -0.68 15.48 6.81
C ALA A 279 -0.18 15.65 8.25
N SER A 280 1.09 15.33 8.53
CA SER A 280 1.74 15.54 9.83
C SER A 280 1.88 17.01 10.21
N ARG A 281 1.61 17.94 9.27
CA ARG A 281 1.52 19.38 9.58
C ARG A 281 0.47 19.67 10.66
N ALA A 282 -0.65 18.95 10.67
CA ALA A 282 -1.68 19.09 11.70
C ALA A 282 -1.15 18.73 13.11
N THR A 283 -0.28 17.73 13.20
CA THR A 283 0.45 17.38 14.43
C THR A 283 1.42 18.49 14.82
N PHE A 284 2.19 19.00 13.86
CA PHE A 284 3.18 20.06 14.09
C PHE A 284 2.53 21.34 14.63
N ASP A 285 1.48 21.84 13.97
CA ASP A 285 0.83 23.09 14.38
C ASP A 285 0.22 22.97 15.78
N THR A 286 -0.33 21.78 16.12
CA THR A 286 -0.90 21.51 17.45
C THR A 286 0.17 21.47 18.54
N LEU A 287 1.30 20.79 18.29
CA LEU A 287 2.43 20.76 19.24
C LEU A 287 3.05 22.14 19.40
N LYS A 288 3.27 22.87 18.30
CA LYS A 288 3.84 24.23 18.31
C LYS A 288 2.98 25.18 19.14
N ALA A 289 1.66 25.13 19.01
CA ALA A 289 0.75 25.94 19.81
C ALA A 289 0.81 25.58 21.31
N ARG A 290 0.87 24.29 21.64
CA ARG A 290 0.96 23.81 23.03
C ARG A 290 2.28 24.15 23.71
N TRP A 291 3.38 24.15 22.96
CA TRP A 291 4.73 24.38 23.47
C TRP A 291 5.19 25.83 23.42
N ALA A 292 4.38 26.75 22.87
CA ALA A 292 4.78 28.14 22.60
C ALA A 292 5.30 28.92 23.83
N ASN A 293 4.91 28.54 25.05
CA ASN A 293 5.25 29.25 26.28
C ASN A 293 6.10 28.43 27.26
N ASP A 294 6.64 27.29 26.83
CA ASP A 294 7.42 26.40 27.69
C ASP A 294 8.82 26.18 27.11
N SER A 295 9.82 26.79 27.75
CA SER A 295 11.23 26.73 27.35
C SER A 295 11.88 25.36 27.62
N THR A 296 11.19 24.44 28.28
CA THR A 296 11.66 23.08 28.56
C THR A 296 11.18 22.06 27.53
N THR A 297 10.54 22.52 26.45
CA THR A 297 9.93 21.66 25.43
C THR A 297 10.91 21.10 24.41
N PRO A 298 10.55 19.99 23.74
CA PRO A 298 11.40 19.37 22.72
C PRO A 298 11.65 20.30 21.54
N THR A 299 12.81 20.14 20.88
CA THR A 299 13.04 20.74 19.56
C THR A 299 12.03 20.17 18.57
N LEU A 300 11.23 21.03 17.94
CA LEU A 300 10.17 20.64 16.99
C LEU A 300 10.47 21.16 15.58
N ALA A 301 10.47 20.27 14.59
CA ALA A 301 10.59 20.63 13.18
C ALA A 301 9.62 19.84 12.30
N HIS A 302 9.24 20.43 11.17
CA HIS A 302 8.42 19.80 10.14
C HIS A 302 9.13 19.90 8.79
N PHE A 303 9.10 18.81 8.02
CA PHE A 303 9.73 18.69 6.71
C PHE A 303 8.69 18.23 5.70
N ALA A 304 8.72 18.75 4.47
CA ALA A 304 7.79 18.30 3.44
C ALA A 304 8.10 16.87 2.98
N ASN A 305 9.36 16.44 3.06
CA ASN A 305 9.78 15.13 2.56
C ASN A 305 11.10 14.63 3.20
N ARG A 306 11.44 13.37 2.90
CA ARG A 306 12.66 12.69 3.36
C ARG A 306 13.96 13.43 2.99
N ALA A 307 14.02 14.10 1.84
CA ALA A 307 15.26 14.76 1.40
C ALA A 307 15.56 15.98 2.28
N GLU A 308 14.54 16.79 2.57
CA GLU A 308 14.65 17.91 3.50
C GLU A 308 15.01 17.45 4.91
N LEU A 309 14.37 16.39 5.41
CA LEU A 309 14.76 15.77 6.68
C LEU A 309 16.25 15.41 6.67
N LYS A 310 16.70 14.67 5.64
CA LYS A 310 18.09 14.21 5.54
C LYS A 310 19.11 15.35 5.59
N SER A 311 18.82 16.47 4.93
CA SER A 311 19.70 17.64 4.96
C SER A 311 19.83 18.26 6.35
N ALA A 312 18.79 18.17 7.18
CA ALA A 312 18.78 18.74 8.54
C ALA A 312 19.33 17.78 9.62
N LEU A 313 19.39 16.47 9.37
CA LEU A 313 19.78 15.48 10.39
C LEU A 313 21.19 15.69 10.94
N ALA A 314 22.12 16.20 10.12
CA ALA A 314 23.49 16.47 10.55
C ALA A 314 23.56 17.47 11.71
N ASP A 315 22.68 18.47 11.73
CA ASP A 315 22.65 19.52 12.75
C ASP A 315 21.82 19.12 13.97
N VAL A 316 20.81 18.25 13.78
CA VAL A 316 19.85 17.88 14.83
C VAL A 316 20.32 16.71 15.70
N LEU A 317 20.95 15.71 15.07
CA LEU A 317 21.37 14.49 15.77
C LEU A 317 22.61 14.77 16.63
N GLN A 318 22.72 14.04 17.72
CA GLN A 318 23.83 14.07 18.67
C GLN A 318 24.42 12.67 18.85
N GLN A 319 25.67 12.61 19.30
CA GLN A 319 26.33 11.35 19.62
C GLN A 319 25.53 10.59 20.69
N GLY A 320 25.22 9.32 20.43
CA GLY A 320 24.50 8.46 21.36
C GLY A 320 22.98 8.64 21.35
N ASP A 321 22.42 9.42 20.43
CA ASP A 321 20.96 9.52 20.27
C ASP A 321 20.33 8.14 20.01
N THR A 322 19.16 7.92 20.58
CA THR A 322 18.25 6.85 20.20
C THR A 322 17.10 7.44 19.39
N VAL A 323 16.93 6.97 18.16
CA VAL A 323 16.00 7.51 17.17
C VAL A 323 14.90 6.51 16.89
N LEU A 324 13.64 6.86 17.16
CA LEU A 324 12.49 6.11 16.64
C LEU A 324 12.10 6.68 15.29
N ILE A 325 12.04 5.84 14.25
CA ILE A 325 11.46 6.19 12.96
C ILE A 325 10.15 5.45 12.79
N LYS A 326 9.07 6.18 12.47
CA LYS A 326 7.79 5.59 12.13
C LYS A 326 7.01 6.38 11.10
N ALA A 327 6.57 5.73 10.03
CA ALA A 327 5.75 6.32 8.99
C ALA A 327 5.08 5.22 8.16
N SER A 328 4.16 5.63 7.28
CA SER A 328 3.70 4.74 6.21
C SER A 328 4.81 4.53 5.19
N HIS A 329 4.87 3.35 4.57
CA HIS A 329 5.89 3.01 3.57
C HIS A 329 6.04 4.07 2.46
N GLY A 330 4.93 4.66 2.00
CA GLY A 330 4.95 5.66 0.93
C GLY A 330 5.73 6.94 1.25
N ILE A 331 6.07 7.19 2.51
CA ILE A 331 6.89 8.33 2.96
C ILE A 331 8.40 8.03 2.79
N GLY A 332 8.78 6.75 2.78
CA GLY A 332 10.15 6.31 2.51
C GLY A 332 11.12 6.50 3.66
N LEU A 333 10.64 6.65 4.91
CA LEU A 333 11.51 6.89 6.06
C LEU A 333 12.32 5.66 6.50
N GLU A 334 11.94 4.46 6.08
CA GLU A 334 12.62 3.20 6.41
C GLU A 334 14.10 3.19 5.99
N GLY A 335 14.46 3.92 4.93
CA GLY A 335 15.83 4.00 4.43
C GLY A 335 16.60 5.24 4.87
N VAL A 336 16.15 5.96 5.90
CA VAL A 336 16.85 7.17 6.37
C VAL A 336 18.25 6.84 6.89
N PHE A 337 18.39 5.75 7.66
CA PHE A 337 19.66 5.28 8.20
C PHE A 337 19.98 3.86 7.73
N GLN A 338 21.27 3.49 7.78
CA GLN A 338 21.77 2.15 7.48
C GLN A 338 22.63 1.62 8.65
N PRO A 339 22.70 0.29 8.88
CA PRO A 339 23.50 -0.29 9.95
C PRO A 339 25.02 -0.11 9.80
N LEU A 340 25.73 0.13 10.90
CA LEU A 340 27.16 0.48 10.99
C LEU A 340 28.14 -0.64 10.58
N ASN A 341 27.72 -1.90 10.62
CA ASN A 341 28.56 -3.07 10.31
C ASN A 341 28.04 -3.86 9.11
N ALA A 342 27.51 -3.17 8.10
CA ALA A 342 27.32 -3.78 6.79
C ALA A 342 28.69 -3.93 6.09
N GLU A 343 29.62 -4.73 6.64
CA GLU A 343 30.84 -5.17 5.94
C GLU A 343 30.43 -5.83 4.64
N ASN A 344 30.70 -5.18 3.48
CA ASN A 344 30.68 -5.69 2.10
C ASN A 344 29.61 -6.74 1.73
N SER A 345 28.55 -6.77 2.51
CA SER A 345 27.27 -7.31 2.21
C SER A 345 26.66 -6.14 1.50
N GLN A 346 26.76 -6.13 0.17
CA GLN A 346 25.63 -5.64 -0.61
C GLN A 346 24.39 -6.05 0.16
N PRO A 347 23.44 -5.12 0.41
CA PRO A 347 22.25 -5.42 1.19
C PRO A 347 21.79 -6.79 0.72
N ALA A 348 21.60 -7.74 1.66
CA ALA A 348 21.02 -9.03 1.32
C ALA A 348 19.82 -8.69 0.49
N SER A 349 20.01 -8.81 -0.82
CA SER A 349 19.02 -8.42 -1.77
C SER A 349 17.97 -9.45 -1.43
N GLN A 350 16.82 -8.98 -0.93
CA GLN A 350 15.58 -9.62 -1.37
C GLN A 350 15.86 -10.00 -2.82
N PRO A 351 15.84 -11.30 -3.18
CA PRO A 351 16.31 -11.75 -4.49
C PRO A 351 15.77 -10.74 -5.45
N ALA A 352 16.70 -9.93 -6.01
CA ALA A 352 16.36 -8.62 -6.55
C ALA A 352 15.07 -8.84 -7.28
N SER A 353 13.97 -8.17 -6.88
CA SER A 353 12.75 -8.25 -7.67
C SER A 353 13.24 -7.90 -9.06
N GLN A 354 13.38 -8.92 -9.91
CA GLN A 354 14.13 -8.76 -11.14
C GLN A 354 13.34 -7.67 -11.84
N ASN A 355 14.01 -6.52 -11.99
CA ASN A 355 13.55 -5.28 -12.62
C ASN A 355 13.10 -4.10 -11.73
N SER A 356 13.95 -3.54 -10.86
CA SER A 356 13.97 -2.07 -10.72
C SER A 356 14.91 -1.48 -11.79
N VAL A 357 14.63 -1.77 -13.06
CA VAL A 357 15.36 -1.16 -14.17
C VAL A 357 14.85 0.28 -14.27
N ALA A 358 15.71 1.27 -14.06
CA ALA A 358 15.29 2.67 -13.99
C ALA A 358 14.45 3.12 -15.21
N ALA A 359 13.72 4.23 -15.07
CA ALA A 359 12.66 4.64 -15.99
C ALA A 359 13.12 4.71 -17.47
N ALA A 360 12.33 4.09 -18.36
CA ALA A 360 12.40 4.35 -19.79
C ALA A 360 11.68 5.68 -20.08
N ILE A 361 12.32 6.54 -20.87
CA ILE A 361 11.80 7.87 -21.19
C ILE A 361 11.87 8.06 -22.70
N LEU A 362 10.79 8.51 -23.32
CA LEU A 362 10.76 8.88 -24.73
C LEU A 362 9.97 10.18 -24.91
N LEU A 363 10.56 11.14 -25.63
CA LEU A 363 9.92 12.36 -26.09
C LEU A 363 9.77 12.30 -27.60
N ALA A 364 8.57 12.60 -28.08
CA ALA A 364 8.31 12.69 -29.51
C ALA A 364 7.29 13.78 -29.81
N ASN A 365 7.20 14.15 -31.07
CA ASN A 365 6.13 15.00 -31.56
C ASN A 365 5.69 14.58 -32.97
N SER A 366 4.49 14.99 -33.35
CA SER A 366 3.92 14.75 -34.68
C SER A 366 3.08 15.95 -35.13
N PRO A 367 2.81 16.12 -36.44
CA PRO A 367 1.89 17.15 -36.92
C PRO A 367 0.49 16.98 -36.34
N ALA A 368 -0.20 18.08 -36.04
CA ALA A 368 -1.56 18.07 -35.48
C ALA A 368 -2.67 17.82 -36.52
N SER A 369 -2.35 17.88 -37.82
CA SER A 369 -3.32 17.58 -38.89
C SER A 369 -3.45 16.07 -39.12
N LYS A 370 -4.69 15.60 -39.31
CA LYS A 370 -5.02 14.20 -39.62
C LYS A 370 -4.53 13.82 -41.01
N SER A 371 -3.24 13.59 -41.22
CA SER A 371 -2.78 12.84 -42.37
C SER A 371 -2.77 11.35 -42.00
N THR A 372 -3.42 10.54 -42.83
CA THR A 372 -3.36 9.07 -42.77
C THR A 372 -1.93 8.65 -43.02
N ILE A 373 -1.20 8.23 -41.99
CA ILE A 373 0.23 7.96 -42.12
C ILE A 373 0.54 6.46 -41.91
N LYS A 374 1.18 5.88 -42.91
CA LYS A 374 2.02 4.67 -42.79
C LYS A 374 3.30 5.05 -42.03
N ASN A 375 3.66 4.29 -40.99
CA ASN A 375 4.96 4.29 -40.28
C ASN A 375 5.99 5.33 -40.78
N GLY A 376 6.13 6.50 -40.13
CA GLY A 376 7.21 7.42 -40.50
C GLY A 376 7.20 8.89 -40.03
N THR A 377 6.28 9.37 -39.20
CA THR A 377 6.17 10.83 -38.86
C THR A 377 6.22 11.17 -37.38
N LEU A 378 6.51 10.19 -36.51
CA LEU A 378 6.83 10.47 -35.11
C LEU A 378 8.28 10.96 -35.03
N ASP A 379 8.47 12.25 -34.80
CA ASP A 379 9.78 12.85 -34.61
C ASP A 379 10.21 12.65 -33.16
N ILE A 380 11.03 11.62 -32.93
CA ILE A 380 11.55 11.28 -31.61
C ILE A 380 12.73 12.20 -31.30
N THR A 381 12.53 13.10 -30.34
CA THR A 381 13.53 14.11 -29.95
C THR A 381 14.42 13.64 -28.82
N PHE A 382 13.97 12.66 -28.03
CA PHE A 382 14.75 12.05 -26.97
C PHE A 382 14.27 10.63 -26.70
N ALA A 383 15.21 9.71 -26.50
CA ALA A 383 14.90 8.35 -26.09
C ALA A 383 15.99 7.84 -25.14
N LYS A 384 15.58 7.30 -23.99
CA LYS A 384 16.44 6.62 -23.03
C LYS A 384 15.77 5.32 -22.65
N ARG A 385 16.40 4.19 -22.99
CA ARG A 385 15.88 2.84 -22.69
C ARG A 385 14.47 2.60 -23.25
N ALA A 386 14.15 3.27 -24.36
CA ALA A 386 12.78 3.34 -24.87
C ALA A 386 12.27 2.00 -25.44
N ASP A 387 13.18 1.09 -25.75
CA ASP A 387 12.98 -0.29 -26.21
C ASP A 387 12.90 -1.30 -25.05
N GLU A 388 13.27 -0.93 -23.83
CA GLU A 388 13.20 -1.84 -22.69
C GLU A 388 11.75 -2.23 -22.37
N PRO A 389 11.44 -3.53 -22.29
CA PRO A 389 10.11 -3.98 -21.92
C PRO A 389 9.83 -3.67 -20.45
N LYS A 390 8.72 -2.97 -20.19
CA LYS A 390 8.21 -2.70 -18.84
C LYS A 390 6.73 -3.06 -18.75
N ASN A 391 6.22 -3.17 -17.53
CA ASN A 391 4.79 -3.37 -17.34
C ASN A 391 4.00 -2.06 -17.61
N PRO A 392 2.96 -2.08 -18.45
CA PRO A 392 2.18 -0.88 -18.77
C PRO A 392 1.30 -0.38 -17.63
N ALA A 393 0.95 -1.22 -16.64
CA ALA A 393 -0.03 -0.92 -15.61
C ALA A 393 -1.33 -0.33 -16.22
N SER A 394 -1.91 0.69 -15.57
CA SER A 394 -3.15 1.33 -16.01
C SER A 394 -3.08 2.08 -17.35
N LEU A 395 -1.92 2.13 -18.03
CA LEU A 395 -1.85 2.65 -19.40
C LEU A 395 -2.68 1.80 -20.37
N SER A 396 -2.92 0.53 -20.04
CA SER A 396 -3.83 -0.40 -20.74
C SER A 396 -5.25 0.14 -20.96
N LYS A 397 -5.67 1.10 -20.11
CA LYS A 397 -7.01 1.71 -20.17
C LYS A 397 -7.21 2.61 -21.40
N LEU A 398 -6.14 3.07 -22.05
CA LEU A 398 -6.24 3.80 -23.32
C LEU A 398 -6.75 2.87 -24.44
N LEU A 399 -6.14 1.69 -24.61
CA LEU A 399 -6.64 0.66 -25.55
C LEU A 399 -8.04 0.18 -25.19
N THR A 400 -8.31 0.03 -23.88
CA THR A 400 -9.67 -0.31 -23.43
C THR A 400 -10.66 0.74 -23.89
N ALA A 401 -10.39 2.03 -23.64
CA ALA A 401 -11.28 3.10 -24.05
C ALA A 401 -11.51 3.14 -25.57
N MET A 402 -10.48 2.90 -26.38
CA MET A 402 -10.59 2.84 -27.85
C MET A 402 -11.59 1.77 -28.30
N LEU A 403 -11.44 0.52 -27.83
CA LEU A 403 -12.34 -0.57 -28.20
C LEU A 403 -13.80 -0.29 -27.79
N ILE A 404 -14.00 0.22 -26.57
CA ILE A 404 -15.33 0.62 -26.10
C ILE A 404 -15.93 1.70 -27.00
N TRP A 405 -15.13 2.70 -27.35
CA TRP A 405 -15.55 3.82 -28.19
C TRP A 405 -15.88 3.39 -29.63
N ASP A 406 -15.07 2.50 -30.20
CA ASP A 406 -15.32 1.91 -31.52
C ASP A 406 -16.66 1.16 -31.55
N LYS A 407 -16.96 0.36 -30.53
CA LYS A 407 -18.26 -0.31 -30.40
C LYS A 407 -19.41 0.68 -30.25
N ILE A 408 -19.22 1.73 -29.44
CA ILE A 408 -20.23 2.79 -29.27
C ILE A 408 -20.58 3.41 -30.63
N HIS A 409 -19.57 3.77 -31.43
CA HIS A 409 -19.77 4.38 -32.74
C HIS A 409 -20.32 3.41 -33.78
N ALA A 410 -19.77 2.20 -33.88
CA ALA A 410 -20.20 1.20 -34.85
C ALA A 410 -21.67 0.81 -34.69
N HIS A 411 -22.20 0.88 -33.47
CA HIS A 411 -23.58 0.54 -33.14
C HIS A 411 -24.48 1.76 -32.89
N GLY A 412 -24.00 2.99 -33.10
CA GLY A 412 -24.80 4.21 -32.87
C GLY A 412 -25.30 4.38 -31.43
N ILE A 413 -24.55 3.87 -30.44
CA ILE A 413 -24.94 3.91 -29.02
C ILE A 413 -24.70 5.33 -28.49
N ASN A 414 -25.66 5.89 -27.75
CA ASN A 414 -25.45 7.15 -27.04
C ASN A 414 -24.78 6.89 -25.68
N PRO A 415 -23.52 7.27 -25.47
CA PRO A 415 -22.79 6.92 -24.25
C PRO A 415 -23.31 7.64 -22.99
N ALA A 416 -24.01 8.75 -23.13
CA ALA A 416 -24.61 9.47 -22.00
C ALA A 416 -25.94 8.84 -21.55
N LYS A 417 -26.60 8.05 -22.41
CA LYS A 417 -27.91 7.44 -22.13
C LYS A 417 -27.85 5.95 -21.87
N HIS A 418 -26.86 5.25 -22.43
CA HIS A 418 -26.70 3.82 -22.20
C HIS A 418 -26.04 3.60 -20.85
N CYS A 419 -26.77 2.98 -19.92
CA CYS A 419 -26.30 2.70 -18.57
C CYS A 419 -25.97 1.23 -18.38
N LEU A 420 -24.93 0.97 -17.59
CA LEU A 420 -24.59 -0.36 -17.10
C LEU A 420 -24.72 -0.37 -15.58
N ALA A 421 -25.09 -1.52 -15.04
CA ALA A 421 -25.12 -1.75 -13.60
C ALA A 421 -23.85 -2.45 -13.14
N PHE A 422 -23.33 -2.04 -12.00
CA PHE A 422 -22.37 -2.86 -11.27
C PHE A 422 -23.08 -4.04 -10.61
N ALA A 423 -22.42 -5.20 -10.62
CA ALA A 423 -22.91 -6.38 -9.91
C ALA A 423 -23.07 -6.08 -8.41
N HIS A 424 -23.92 -6.85 -7.73
CA HIS A 424 -24.19 -6.73 -6.28
C HIS A 424 -22.92 -6.73 -5.40
N GLN A 425 -21.78 -7.20 -5.91
CA GLN A 425 -20.49 -7.19 -5.23
C GLN A 425 -19.45 -6.45 -6.09
N LEU A 426 -19.07 -5.26 -5.66
CA LEU A 426 -17.94 -4.51 -6.20
C LEU A 426 -16.65 -4.89 -5.45
N PRO A 427 -15.51 -5.12 -6.14
CA PRO A 427 -14.20 -5.08 -5.50
C PRO A 427 -14.04 -3.70 -4.84
N GLN A 428 -13.85 -3.66 -3.52
CA GLN A 428 -13.98 -2.44 -2.71
C GLN A 428 -12.80 -1.46 -2.82
N HIS A 429 -12.16 -1.39 -3.98
CA HIS A 429 -10.87 -0.73 -4.06
C HIS A 429 -10.92 0.76 -4.36
N ARG A 430 -12.06 1.37 -4.76
CA ARG A 430 -12.40 2.81 -4.69
C ARG A 430 -13.91 3.00 -4.91
N GLN A 431 -14.66 3.52 -3.95
CA GLN A 431 -16.11 3.66 -4.09
C GLN A 431 -16.52 4.90 -4.89
N TYR A 432 -16.37 4.86 -6.21
CA TYR A 432 -16.93 5.88 -7.11
C TYR A 432 -18.39 5.65 -7.46
N PHE A 433 -18.82 4.39 -7.34
CA PHE A 433 -20.13 3.88 -7.72
C PHE A 433 -20.65 2.94 -6.65
N THR A 434 -21.96 2.87 -6.52
CA THR A 434 -22.65 1.97 -5.58
C THR A 434 -23.11 0.69 -6.29
N PRO A 435 -23.20 -0.46 -5.60
CA PRO A 435 -23.75 -1.67 -6.19
C PRO A 435 -25.15 -1.43 -6.77
N ASN A 436 -25.46 -2.01 -7.92
CA ASN A 436 -26.71 -1.83 -8.69
C ASN A 436 -26.98 -0.41 -9.22
N GLU A 437 -26.07 0.53 -9.00
CA GLU A 437 -26.19 1.85 -9.60
C GLU A 437 -26.15 1.76 -11.12
N GLN A 438 -27.11 2.40 -11.78
CA GLN A 438 -27.10 2.56 -13.23
C GLN A 438 -26.15 3.71 -13.59
N VAL A 439 -25.04 3.37 -14.25
CA VAL A 439 -23.98 4.33 -14.58
C VAL A 439 -23.82 4.40 -16.10
N SER A 440 -23.85 5.61 -16.65
CA SER A 440 -23.71 5.82 -18.10
C SER A 440 -22.34 5.36 -18.61
N LEU A 441 -22.26 4.92 -19.87
CA LEU A 441 -20.97 4.59 -20.49
C LEU A 441 -20.00 5.78 -20.45
N LEU A 442 -20.51 7.01 -20.59
CA LEU A 442 -19.71 8.22 -20.50
C LEU A 442 -19.10 8.41 -19.10
N ASP A 443 -19.87 8.16 -18.03
CA ASP A 443 -19.37 8.22 -16.66
C ASP A 443 -18.35 7.11 -16.37
N LEU A 444 -18.59 5.90 -16.88
CA LEU A 444 -17.67 4.78 -16.74
C LEU A 444 -16.34 5.06 -17.43
N LEU A 445 -16.38 5.56 -18.67
CA LEU A 445 -15.20 5.99 -19.43
C LEU A 445 -14.47 7.14 -18.72
N SER A 446 -15.21 8.12 -18.21
CA SER A 446 -14.65 9.27 -17.48
C SER A 446 -13.95 8.83 -16.19
N ALA A 447 -14.59 8.01 -15.36
CA ALA A 447 -13.97 7.47 -14.15
C ALA A 447 -12.75 6.57 -14.46
N MET A 448 -12.81 5.80 -15.55
CA MET A 448 -11.68 4.98 -15.99
C MET A 448 -10.47 5.82 -16.42
N LEU A 449 -10.69 6.89 -17.18
CA LEU A 449 -9.61 7.72 -17.74
C LEU A 449 -9.07 8.74 -16.72
N ILE A 450 -9.95 9.40 -15.96
CA ILE A 450 -9.58 10.46 -15.01
C ILE A 450 -9.09 9.86 -13.68
N LEU A 451 -9.89 8.97 -13.09
CA LEU A 451 -9.64 8.40 -11.76
C LEU A 451 -8.87 7.08 -11.80
N SER A 452 -8.62 6.56 -13.00
CA SER A 452 -8.01 5.25 -13.20
C SER A 452 -8.83 4.10 -12.60
N CYS A 453 -10.16 4.24 -12.55
CA CYS A 453 -11.06 3.24 -11.97
C CYS A 453 -10.93 1.88 -12.67
N ASN A 454 -10.60 0.84 -11.89
CA ASN A 454 -10.42 -0.53 -12.40
C ASN A 454 -11.76 -1.22 -12.65
N ASP A 455 -12.76 -0.96 -11.79
CA ASP A 455 -14.08 -1.58 -11.90
C ASP A 455 -14.80 -1.11 -13.17
N SER A 456 -14.68 0.17 -13.53
CA SER A 456 -15.15 0.67 -14.82
C SER A 456 -14.50 -0.07 -15.99
N ALA A 457 -13.19 -0.30 -15.95
CA ALA A 457 -12.49 -1.01 -17.03
C ALA A 457 -13.02 -2.45 -17.20
N HIS A 458 -13.18 -3.17 -16.08
CA HIS A 458 -13.70 -4.54 -16.10
C HIS A 458 -15.17 -4.61 -16.55
N LEU A 459 -16.02 -3.72 -16.06
CA LEU A 459 -17.43 -3.66 -16.46
C LEU A 459 -17.58 -3.36 -17.95
N LEU A 460 -16.86 -2.35 -18.44
CA LEU A 460 -16.84 -1.98 -19.85
C LEU A 460 -16.32 -3.12 -20.73
N ALA A 461 -15.23 -3.79 -20.34
CA ALA A 461 -14.67 -4.92 -21.08
C ALA A 461 -15.66 -6.09 -21.19
N ARG A 462 -16.36 -6.43 -20.10
CA ARG A 462 -17.40 -7.46 -20.10
C ARG A 462 -18.61 -7.08 -20.94
N TRP A 463 -19.06 -5.84 -20.86
CA TRP A 463 -20.14 -5.35 -21.73
C TRP A 463 -19.75 -5.36 -23.22
N HIS A 464 -18.48 -5.09 -23.51
CA HIS A 464 -17.98 -5.08 -24.88
C HIS A 464 -17.88 -6.48 -25.50
N SER A 465 -17.21 -7.41 -24.82
CA SER A 465 -16.83 -8.73 -25.38
C SER A 465 -17.43 -9.93 -24.64
N GLY A 466 -18.35 -9.71 -23.70
CA GLY A 466 -18.96 -10.74 -22.85
C GLY A 466 -18.07 -11.18 -21.68
N ASN A 467 -16.75 -11.29 -21.89
CA ASN A 467 -15.77 -11.63 -20.86
C ASN A 467 -14.39 -11.00 -21.11
N GLU A 468 -13.56 -11.00 -20.05
CA GLU A 468 -12.21 -10.39 -20.05
C GLU A 468 -11.28 -11.02 -21.10
N ALA A 469 -11.27 -12.35 -21.24
CA ALA A 469 -10.34 -13.04 -22.14
C ALA A 469 -10.61 -12.69 -23.61
N ALA A 470 -11.89 -12.64 -23.99
CA ALA A 470 -12.32 -12.21 -25.32
C ALA A 470 -11.97 -10.72 -25.58
N PHE A 471 -12.07 -9.87 -24.56
CA PHE A 471 -11.69 -8.47 -24.65
C PHE A 471 -10.17 -8.30 -24.82
N VAL A 472 -9.38 -9.00 -24.02
CA VAL A 472 -7.90 -8.97 -24.08
C VAL A 472 -7.38 -9.48 -25.42
N LYS A 473 -8.04 -10.47 -26.03
CA LYS A 473 -7.72 -10.90 -27.40
C LYS A 473 -7.86 -9.74 -28.39
N GLN A 474 -8.93 -8.96 -28.28
CA GLN A 474 -9.16 -7.78 -29.14
C GLN A 474 -8.16 -6.65 -28.85
N MET A 475 -7.78 -6.43 -27.59
CA MET A 475 -6.72 -5.47 -27.23
C MET A 475 -5.40 -5.80 -27.91
N ASN A 476 -4.98 -7.07 -27.88
CA ASN A 476 -3.74 -7.50 -28.55
C ASN A 476 -3.85 -7.43 -30.08
N GLN A 477 -5.02 -7.75 -30.67
CA GLN A 477 -5.25 -7.57 -32.10
C GLN A 477 -5.16 -6.10 -32.52
N LEU A 478 -5.73 -5.19 -31.73
CA LEU A 478 -5.62 -3.75 -31.97
C LEU A 478 -4.17 -3.27 -31.82
N SER A 479 -3.46 -3.69 -30.76
CA SER A 479 -2.03 -3.40 -30.55
C SER A 479 -1.19 -3.79 -31.77
N GLN A 480 -1.39 -5.00 -32.31
CA GLN A 480 -0.70 -5.46 -33.51
C GLN A 480 -1.06 -4.62 -34.75
N LYS A 481 -2.34 -4.27 -34.94
CA LYS A 481 -2.78 -3.42 -36.05
C LYS A 481 -2.17 -2.01 -36.01
N LEU A 482 -1.92 -1.49 -34.81
CA LEU A 482 -1.26 -0.19 -34.60
C LEU A 482 0.26 -0.27 -34.80
N GLY A 483 0.85 -1.46 -34.96
CA GLY A 483 2.30 -1.64 -35.07
C GLY A 483 3.05 -1.73 -33.73
N MET A 484 2.33 -1.85 -32.61
CA MET A 484 2.89 -2.03 -31.27
C MET A 484 3.33 -3.49 -31.06
N THR A 485 4.41 -3.87 -31.73
CA THR A 485 4.87 -5.27 -31.87
C THR A 485 5.59 -5.80 -30.63
N HIS A 486 6.02 -4.93 -29.71
CA HIS A 486 6.68 -5.30 -28.46
C HIS A 486 5.72 -5.32 -27.27
N SER A 487 4.45 -5.03 -27.51
CA SER A 487 3.41 -4.95 -26.48
C SER A 487 2.59 -6.23 -26.37
N HIS A 488 2.30 -6.61 -25.14
CA HIS A 488 1.36 -7.67 -24.82
C HIS A 488 0.51 -7.27 -23.64
N TRP A 489 -0.81 -7.36 -23.82
CA TRP A 489 -1.83 -6.94 -22.85
C TRP A 489 -2.51 -8.17 -22.26
N THR A 490 -2.75 -8.15 -20.96
CA THR A 490 -3.37 -9.31 -20.27
C THR A 490 -4.65 -8.98 -19.52
N ARG A 491 -4.92 -7.68 -19.27
CA ARG A 491 -6.16 -7.19 -18.64
C ARG A 491 -6.55 -5.81 -19.18
N SER A 492 -7.85 -5.54 -19.21
CA SER A 492 -8.46 -4.24 -19.52
C SER A 492 -7.99 -3.14 -18.54
N SER A 493 -7.92 -3.47 -17.26
CA SER A 493 -7.51 -2.53 -16.22
C SER A 493 -5.99 -2.36 -16.10
N GLY A 494 -5.20 -3.34 -16.56
CA GLY A 494 -3.76 -3.39 -16.32
C GLY A 494 -3.35 -3.77 -14.89
N LEU A 495 -4.27 -4.33 -14.07
CA LEU A 495 -4.00 -4.87 -12.73
C LEU A 495 -3.33 -6.26 -12.76
N GLU A 496 -2.31 -6.46 -13.60
CA GLU A 496 -1.55 -7.71 -13.64
C GLU A 496 -0.08 -7.43 -13.96
N PHE A 497 0.83 -8.05 -13.20
CA PHE A 497 2.25 -7.71 -13.26
C PHE A 497 3.13 -8.71 -14.03
N LYS A 498 2.72 -9.98 -14.18
CA LYS A 498 3.63 -11.06 -14.64
C LYS A 498 3.86 -11.10 -16.15
N HIS A 499 2.83 -10.86 -16.94
CA HIS A 499 2.84 -11.17 -18.38
C HIS A 499 2.59 -9.95 -19.28
N ALA A 500 2.00 -8.89 -18.73
CA ALA A 500 1.81 -7.65 -19.47
C ALA A 500 3.16 -6.92 -19.67
N ARG A 501 3.44 -6.53 -20.90
CA ARG A 501 4.65 -5.79 -21.28
C ARG A 501 4.36 -4.77 -22.38
N THR A 502 5.12 -3.70 -22.41
CA THR A 502 5.14 -2.68 -23.46
C THR A 502 6.51 -2.02 -23.48
N THR A 503 6.79 -1.23 -24.52
CA THR A 503 7.96 -0.35 -24.60
C THR A 503 7.51 1.11 -24.67
N ALA A 504 8.43 2.06 -24.49
CA ALA A 504 8.10 3.47 -24.66
C ALA A 504 7.82 3.80 -26.14
N TYR A 505 8.48 3.12 -27.09
CA TYR A 505 8.19 3.20 -28.53
C TYR A 505 6.75 2.79 -28.85
N ASP A 506 6.30 1.64 -28.34
CA ASP A 506 4.94 1.19 -28.59
C ASP A 506 3.90 2.14 -27.96
N LEU A 507 4.18 2.65 -26.76
CA LEU A 507 3.26 3.56 -26.08
C LEU A 507 3.16 4.93 -26.75
N VAL A 508 4.20 5.42 -27.42
CA VAL A 508 4.09 6.68 -28.15
C VAL A 508 3.24 6.54 -29.41
N ILE A 509 3.30 5.38 -30.08
CA ILE A 509 2.39 5.03 -31.18
C ILE A 509 0.95 5.02 -30.68
N LEU A 510 0.70 4.37 -29.53
CA LEU A 510 -0.63 4.35 -28.92
C LEU A 510 -1.12 5.76 -28.56
N ALA A 511 -0.28 6.56 -27.90
CA ALA A 511 -0.63 7.89 -27.42
C ALA A 511 -0.98 8.83 -28.58
N GLU A 512 -0.17 8.79 -29.64
CA GLU A 512 -0.35 9.59 -30.84
C GLU A 512 -1.65 9.22 -31.56
N HIS A 513 -1.85 7.94 -31.83
CA HIS A 513 -3.06 7.45 -32.47
C HIS A 513 -4.31 7.76 -31.64
N PHE A 514 -4.23 7.60 -30.32
CA PHE A 514 -5.33 7.92 -29.40
C PHE A 514 -5.73 9.39 -29.49
N VAL A 515 -4.77 10.32 -29.49
CA VAL A 515 -5.04 11.76 -29.57
C VAL A 515 -5.62 12.15 -30.93
N GLN A 516 -5.08 11.62 -32.02
CA GLN A 516 -5.51 11.95 -33.38
C GLN A 516 -6.93 11.44 -33.70
N HIS A 517 -7.22 10.19 -33.33
CA HIS A 517 -8.42 9.48 -33.76
C HIS A 517 -9.54 9.48 -32.72
N TYR A 518 -9.24 9.73 -31.44
CA TYR A 518 -10.22 9.71 -30.34
C TYR A 518 -10.23 11.03 -29.57
N PRO A 519 -10.46 12.19 -30.23
CA PRO A 519 -10.35 13.51 -29.59
C PRO A 519 -11.30 13.67 -28.40
N THR A 520 -12.49 13.06 -28.42
CA THR A 520 -13.42 13.09 -27.29
C THR A 520 -12.85 12.37 -26.06
N LEU A 521 -12.23 11.20 -26.24
CA LEU A 521 -11.59 10.49 -25.13
C LEU A 521 -10.33 11.20 -24.64
N SER A 522 -9.54 11.78 -25.54
CA SER A 522 -8.39 12.61 -25.17
C SER A 522 -8.83 13.82 -24.33
N GLN A 523 -9.95 14.47 -24.65
CA GLN A 523 -10.52 15.55 -23.83
C GLN A 523 -10.96 15.08 -22.44
N LEU A 524 -11.45 13.84 -22.29
CA LEU A 524 -11.73 13.30 -20.95
C LEU A 524 -10.46 13.17 -20.11
N CYS A 525 -9.35 12.72 -20.71
CA CYS A 525 -8.05 12.60 -20.03
C CYS A 525 -7.51 13.95 -19.53
N ALA A 526 -7.88 15.05 -20.21
CA ALA A 526 -7.47 16.41 -19.87
C ALA A 526 -8.25 17.05 -18.71
N LYS A 527 -9.30 16.39 -18.22
CA LYS A 527 -10.07 16.93 -17.10
C LYS A 527 -9.26 16.81 -15.79
N PRO A 528 -9.08 17.90 -15.03
CA PRO A 528 -8.35 17.86 -13.76
C PRO A 528 -9.12 17.15 -12.65
N ALA A 529 -10.40 16.89 -12.86
CA ALA A 529 -11.26 16.16 -11.94
C ALA A 529 -12.48 15.56 -12.63
N PHE A 530 -13.08 14.55 -11.99
CA PHE A 530 -14.35 13.95 -12.37
C PHE A 530 -15.44 14.45 -11.40
N HIS A 531 -16.51 14.99 -11.94
CA HIS A 531 -17.64 15.52 -11.17
C HIS A 531 -18.88 14.66 -11.40
N ARG A 532 -19.49 14.18 -10.33
CA ARG A 532 -20.73 13.39 -10.40
C ARG A 532 -21.46 13.41 -9.06
N HIS A 533 -22.79 13.54 -9.09
CA HIS A 533 -23.65 13.56 -7.89
C HIS A 533 -23.19 14.54 -6.80
N GLY A 534 -22.78 15.75 -7.20
CA GLY A 534 -22.28 16.78 -6.28
C GLY A 534 -20.90 16.49 -5.67
N LYS A 535 -20.29 15.35 -5.98
CA LYS A 535 -18.93 14.98 -5.56
C LYS A 535 -17.92 15.30 -6.64
N ASN A 536 -16.70 15.61 -6.22
CA ASN A 536 -15.58 15.95 -7.09
C ASN A 536 -14.36 15.09 -6.73
N TRP A 537 -13.83 14.34 -7.70
CA TRP A 537 -12.65 13.51 -7.51
C TRP A 537 -11.52 13.98 -8.43
N ALA A 538 -10.37 14.30 -7.84
CA ALA A 538 -9.23 14.79 -8.61
C ALA A 538 -8.68 13.72 -9.57
N SER A 539 -8.19 14.17 -10.73
CA SER A 539 -7.46 13.34 -11.68
C SER A 539 -6.23 12.72 -11.04
N THR A 540 -5.94 11.49 -11.44
CA THR A 540 -4.70 10.81 -11.04
C THR A 540 -3.45 11.47 -11.64
N ASN A 541 -3.59 12.28 -12.69
CA ASN A 541 -2.50 13.09 -13.23
C ASN A 541 -2.47 14.46 -12.55
N ILE A 542 -1.61 14.61 -11.53
CA ILE A 542 -1.52 15.84 -10.73
C ILE A 542 -1.01 17.04 -11.53
N LEU A 543 -0.24 16.80 -12.59
CA LEU A 543 0.36 17.86 -13.41
C LEU A 543 -0.68 18.67 -14.20
N LEU A 544 -1.91 18.15 -14.37
CA LEU A 544 -3.00 18.90 -15.01
C LEU A 544 -3.40 20.15 -14.23
N LYS A 545 -3.18 20.17 -12.91
CA LYS A 545 -3.42 21.36 -12.07
C LYS A 545 -2.26 22.35 -12.12
N GLU A 546 -1.05 21.85 -12.32
CA GLU A 546 0.19 22.63 -12.29
C GLU A 546 0.48 23.31 -13.64
N TYR A 547 0.12 22.65 -14.75
CA TYR A 547 0.41 23.12 -16.12
C TYR A 547 -0.89 23.28 -16.93
N PRO A 548 -1.50 24.48 -17.00
CA PRO A 548 -2.80 24.68 -17.64
C PRO A 548 -2.87 24.34 -19.14
N LYS A 549 -1.73 24.35 -19.85
CA LYS A 549 -1.63 23.97 -21.27
C LYS A 549 -1.48 22.46 -21.48
N LEU A 550 -1.25 21.69 -20.41
CA LEU A 550 -1.12 20.25 -20.46
C LEU A 550 -2.49 19.62 -20.70
N LYS A 551 -2.61 18.82 -21.74
CA LYS A 551 -3.80 17.98 -21.98
C LYS A 551 -3.66 16.65 -21.25
N GLY A 552 -2.43 16.16 -21.05
CA GLY A 552 -2.16 14.89 -20.37
C GLY A 552 -2.79 13.68 -21.08
N LEU A 553 -2.49 12.47 -20.62
CA LEU A 553 -3.17 11.27 -21.11
C LEU A 553 -3.47 10.30 -19.98
N LYS A 554 -2.44 9.59 -19.48
CA LYS A 554 -2.71 8.51 -18.54
C LYS A 554 -1.56 8.27 -17.59
N THR A 555 -1.92 8.01 -16.34
CA THR A 555 -1.04 7.51 -15.29
C THR A 555 -1.16 5.99 -15.17
N GLY A 556 -0.07 5.35 -14.75
CA GLY A 556 -0.06 3.93 -14.36
C GLY A 556 0.71 3.75 -13.07
N ASN A 557 0.20 2.92 -12.17
CA ASN A 557 0.96 2.52 -10.99
C ASN A 557 0.68 1.06 -10.66
N LEU A 558 1.73 0.29 -10.46
CA LEU A 558 1.68 -1.04 -9.86
C LEU A 558 2.73 -1.07 -8.75
N VAL A 559 2.26 -1.32 -7.52
CA VAL A 559 3.10 -1.37 -6.33
C VAL A 559 4.19 -2.43 -6.52
N GLY A 560 5.45 -2.04 -6.30
CA GLY A 560 6.61 -2.92 -6.45
C GLY A 560 7.03 -3.24 -7.89
N VAL A 561 6.37 -2.66 -8.91
CA VAL A 561 6.68 -2.90 -10.33
C VAL A 561 7.12 -1.61 -11.02
N GLY A 562 6.41 -0.51 -10.77
CA GLY A 562 6.77 0.79 -11.31
C GLY A 562 5.58 1.73 -11.52
N SER A 563 5.95 2.97 -11.79
CA SER A 563 5.07 4.11 -11.99
C SER A 563 5.27 4.68 -13.39
N ASN A 564 4.17 4.86 -14.10
CA ASN A 564 4.14 5.22 -15.51
C ASN A 564 3.34 6.51 -15.72
N LEU A 565 3.72 7.29 -16.72
CA LEU A 565 3.06 8.52 -17.10
C LEU A 565 3.16 8.72 -18.62
N ILE A 566 2.02 8.99 -19.24
CA ILE A 566 1.94 9.50 -20.61
C ILE A 566 1.42 10.93 -20.53
N LEU A 567 2.22 11.87 -21.00
CA LEU A 567 1.86 13.27 -21.15
C LEU A 567 1.64 13.60 -22.63
N HIS A 568 0.71 14.53 -22.85
CA HIS A 568 0.46 15.12 -24.16
C HIS A 568 0.15 16.61 -23.98
N TRP A 569 0.74 17.44 -24.84
CA TRP A 569 0.40 18.84 -25.01
C TRP A 569 0.49 19.21 -26.49
N GLN A 570 -0.05 20.37 -26.84
CA GLN A 570 0.02 20.89 -28.19
C GLN A 570 0.75 22.24 -28.17
N GLN A 571 1.67 22.41 -29.10
CA GLN A 571 2.43 23.63 -29.29
C GLN A 571 2.48 23.93 -30.79
N ALA A 572 1.98 25.11 -31.15
CA ALA A 572 1.72 25.47 -32.54
C ALA A 572 0.90 24.38 -33.28
N ASP A 573 1.36 23.95 -34.44
CA ASP A 573 0.76 22.94 -35.31
C ASP A 573 1.25 21.51 -35.00
N ARG A 574 1.89 21.29 -33.84
CA ARG A 574 2.44 19.99 -33.44
C ARG A 574 1.86 19.47 -32.14
N LEU A 575 1.67 18.15 -32.10
CA LEU A 575 1.32 17.36 -30.92
C LEU A 575 2.61 16.83 -30.31
N HIS A 576 2.80 17.03 -29.01
CA HIS A 576 3.97 16.56 -28.29
C HIS A 576 3.58 15.48 -27.29
N PHE A 577 4.48 14.53 -27.07
CA PHE A 577 4.27 13.37 -26.22
C PHE A 577 5.50 13.11 -25.35
N ALA A 578 5.24 12.76 -24.09
CA ALA A 578 6.27 12.23 -23.20
C ALA A 578 5.80 10.92 -22.59
N ILE A 579 6.58 9.86 -22.81
CA ILE A 579 6.37 8.54 -22.23
C ILE A 579 7.40 8.33 -21.13
N ILE A 580 6.93 8.12 -19.91
CA ILE A 580 7.75 7.77 -18.75
C ILE A 580 7.25 6.43 -18.26
N LEU A 581 8.10 5.41 -18.28
CA LEU A 581 7.70 4.02 -18.08
C LEU A 581 8.65 3.34 -17.09
N GLY A 582 8.09 2.84 -15.98
CA GLY A 582 8.86 2.15 -14.94
C GLY A 582 9.69 3.07 -14.05
N ALA A 583 9.19 4.27 -13.71
CA ALA A 583 9.75 5.03 -12.59
C ALA A 583 9.57 4.22 -11.30
N ALA A 584 10.49 4.34 -10.34
CA ALA A 584 10.47 3.56 -9.11
C ALA A 584 9.21 3.82 -8.29
N ASN A 585 8.66 5.03 -8.35
CA ASN A 585 7.45 5.38 -7.61
C ASN A 585 6.68 6.56 -8.24
N SER A 586 5.54 6.89 -7.63
CA SER A 586 4.63 7.93 -8.11
C SER A 586 5.23 9.33 -8.09
N LYS A 587 6.15 9.61 -7.16
CA LYS A 587 6.80 10.90 -7.05
C LYS A 587 7.77 11.10 -8.21
N GLU A 588 8.63 10.12 -8.43
CA GLU A 588 9.65 10.15 -9.49
C GLU A 588 9.03 10.34 -10.88
N ARG A 589 7.93 9.63 -11.22
CA ARG A 589 7.29 9.83 -12.55
C ARG A 589 6.82 11.27 -12.78
N PHE A 590 6.39 11.96 -11.73
CA PHE A 590 5.91 13.34 -11.84
C PHE A 590 7.06 14.34 -11.79
N GLU A 591 8.14 14.07 -11.05
CA GLU A 591 9.38 14.85 -11.12
C GLU A 591 9.96 14.83 -12.53
N ILE A 592 10.12 13.64 -13.12
CA ILE A 592 10.54 13.49 -14.52
C ILE A 592 9.56 14.23 -15.45
N GLY A 593 8.24 14.13 -15.19
CA GLY A 593 7.22 14.83 -15.95
C GLY A 593 7.37 16.36 -15.93
N ARG A 594 7.67 16.95 -14.76
CA ARG A 594 7.93 18.39 -14.63
C ARG A 594 9.18 18.80 -15.39
N GLU A 595 10.28 18.06 -15.21
CA GLU A 595 11.53 18.34 -15.92
C GLU A 595 11.35 18.33 -17.44
N VAL A 596 10.53 17.40 -17.96
CA VAL A 596 10.22 17.35 -19.39
C VAL A 596 9.44 18.59 -19.81
N LEU A 597 8.39 18.95 -19.08
CA LEU A 597 7.53 20.09 -19.43
C LEU A 597 8.25 21.44 -19.31
N GLU A 598 9.19 21.58 -18.38
CA GLU A 598 9.99 22.80 -18.19
C GLU A 598 11.05 22.98 -19.29
N LYS A 599 11.50 21.89 -19.91
CA LYS A 599 12.50 21.89 -21.00
C LYS A 599 11.87 21.91 -22.40
N SER A 600 10.54 21.82 -22.52
CA SER A 600 9.81 21.63 -23.78
C SER A 600 9.24 22.90 -24.38
#